data_AF-A0A0A1GVY8-F1
#
_entry.id   AF-A0A0A1GVY8-F1
#
_cell.length_a   1.000
_cell.length_b   1.000
_cell.length_c   1.000
_cell.angle_alpha   90.00
_cell.angle_beta   90.00
_cell.angle_gamma   90.00
#
_symmetry.space_group_name_H-M   'P 1'
#
loop_
_entity.id
_entity.type
_entity.pdbx_description
1 polymer ?
#
loop_
_entity_poly.entity_id
_entity_poly.type
_entity_poly.pdbx_seq_one_letter_code
_entity_poly.pdbx_strand_id
1 'polypeptide(L)'
;MVDNEHGLVGSPAYTSWMKQKIENDSTKDNCRNILIQMFNQLGAHLNSLGDLELPADFDSDLNPNSIFFSTLARIVQVAFPAGLAEGSIQDIKLRKMVHQLRYYLDVFNVSYLRRQYSDVENDRQRLILYDLDCYQNRQQMSHSEPARLHNKLDRQLKIPVMDGWNIKRVYDFHVEFILDRHGRFVYLDLQQLGKQLPGQIINCSSFNYADRNDDQHKKLDIHYNARKSPLSQSKDPGLRSSFNSHTYSPKKDNLANTIREIWFQLQFDLCRRWELLKRRIKN
;
A
#
# COMPACT_ATOMS: atom_id res chain seq x y z
N MET A 1 -20.11 0.73 -23.24
CA MET A 1 -20.52 1.00 -21.86
C MET A 1 -20.00 -0.17 -21.05
N VAL A 2 -19.20 0.05 -20.01
CA VAL A 2 -18.78 -1.04 -19.14
C VAL A 2 -19.98 -1.40 -18.28
N ASP A 3 -20.46 -2.64 -18.39
CA ASP A 3 -21.54 -3.14 -17.54
C ASP A 3 -21.09 -3.09 -16.08
N ASN A 4 -21.72 -2.20 -15.31
CA ASN A 4 -21.45 -1.99 -13.89
C ASN A 4 -22.35 -2.93 -13.06
N GLU A 5 -22.51 -4.19 -13.48
CA GLU A 5 -23.45 -5.16 -12.91
C GLU A 5 -23.27 -5.40 -11.40
N HIS A 6 -22.11 -5.05 -10.85
CA HIS A 6 -21.74 -5.32 -9.45
C HIS A 6 -21.36 -4.06 -8.66
N GLY A 7 -21.66 -2.86 -9.18
CA GLY A 7 -21.28 -1.58 -8.56
C GLY A 7 -19.80 -1.24 -8.76
N LEU A 8 -19.34 -0.14 -8.16
CA LEU A 8 -17.96 0.34 -8.28
C LEU A 8 -16.95 -0.66 -7.66
N VAL A 9 -15.73 -0.70 -8.20
CA VAL A 9 -14.65 -1.52 -7.66
C VAL A 9 -14.34 -1.10 -6.23
N GLY A 10 -14.36 -2.05 -5.29
CA GLY A 10 -14.18 -1.77 -3.85
C GLY A 10 -15.48 -1.58 -3.07
N SER A 11 -16.63 -1.45 -3.76
CA SER A 11 -17.95 -1.40 -3.10
C SER A 11 -18.26 -2.72 -2.37
N PRO A 12 -19.19 -2.73 -1.40
CA PRO A 12 -19.61 -3.97 -0.73
C PRO A 12 -20.16 -5.02 -1.70
N ALA A 13 -20.93 -4.61 -2.71
CA ALA A 13 -21.48 -5.50 -3.73
C ALA A 13 -20.36 -6.13 -4.59
N TYR A 14 -19.44 -5.30 -5.08
CA TYR A 14 -18.30 -5.75 -5.89
C TYR A 14 -17.39 -6.70 -5.10
N THR A 15 -17.11 -6.36 -3.85
CA THR A 15 -16.30 -7.18 -2.95
C THR A 15 -16.95 -8.54 -2.67
N SER A 16 -18.27 -8.56 -2.46
CA SER A 16 -19.02 -9.80 -2.25
C SER A 16 -18.99 -10.69 -3.49
N TRP A 17 -19.11 -10.09 -4.67
CA TRP A 17 -18.95 -10.79 -5.95
C TRP A 17 -17.55 -11.40 -6.10
N MET A 18 -16.48 -10.62 -5.87
CA MET A 18 -15.10 -11.13 -5.93
C MET A 18 -14.90 -12.34 -5.01
N LYS A 19 -15.39 -12.20 -3.76
CA LYS A 19 -15.30 -13.25 -2.75
C LYS A 19 -16.05 -14.52 -3.17
N GLN A 20 -17.28 -14.39 -3.65
CA GLN A 20 -18.05 -15.54 -4.13
C GLN A 20 -17.39 -16.22 -5.33
N LYS A 21 -16.82 -15.44 -6.27
CA LYS A 21 -16.15 -15.97 -7.46
C LYS A 21 -14.92 -16.81 -7.10
N ILE A 22 -14.09 -16.36 -6.16
CA ILE A 22 -12.93 -17.14 -5.72
C ILE A 22 -13.34 -18.34 -4.86
N GLU A 23 -14.39 -18.23 -4.04
CA GLU A 23 -14.91 -19.34 -3.23
C GLU A 23 -15.48 -20.48 -4.09
N ASN A 24 -16.15 -20.13 -5.20
CA ASN A 24 -16.71 -21.11 -6.13
C ASN A 24 -15.63 -21.76 -7.01
N ASP A 25 -14.62 -21.00 -7.43
CA ASP A 25 -13.53 -21.48 -8.28
C ASP A 25 -12.21 -20.78 -7.91
N SER A 26 -11.36 -21.46 -7.15
CA SER A 26 -10.04 -20.97 -6.75
C SER A 26 -8.93 -21.36 -7.75
N THR A 27 -9.23 -21.56 -9.04
CA THR A 27 -8.21 -21.81 -10.06
C THR A 27 -7.45 -20.54 -10.41
N LYS A 28 -6.21 -20.71 -10.92
CA LYS A 28 -5.35 -19.60 -11.36
C LYS A 28 -6.03 -18.80 -12.47
N ASP A 29 -6.68 -19.47 -13.42
CA ASP A 29 -7.29 -18.83 -14.57
C ASP A 29 -8.56 -18.06 -14.19
N ASN A 30 -9.37 -18.58 -13.27
CA ASN A 30 -10.48 -17.79 -12.72
C ASN A 30 -9.98 -16.54 -11.99
N CYS A 31 -8.96 -16.67 -11.13
CA CYS A 31 -8.39 -15.51 -10.43
C CYS A 31 -7.79 -14.47 -11.38
N ARG A 32 -7.12 -14.89 -12.45
CA ARG A 32 -6.67 -13.99 -13.53
C ARG A 32 -7.84 -13.28 -14.21
N ASN A 33 -8.92 -14.01 -14.51
CA ASN A 33 -10.11 -13.42 -15.12
C ASN A 33 -10.79 -12.39 -14.21
N ILE A 34 -10.85 -12.63 -12.89
CA ILE A 34 -11.35 -11.64 -11.93
C ILE A 34 -10.50 -10.37 -11.98
N LEU A 35 -9.17 -10.48 -11.98
CA LEU A 35 -8.27 -9.33 -12.08
C LEU A 35 -8.45 -8.57 -13.41
N ILE A 36 -8.59 -9.28 -14.53
CA ILE A 36 -8.85 -8.68 -15.85
C ILE A 36 -10.17 -7.90 -15.82
N GLN A 37 -11.23 -8.47 -15.25
CA GLN A 37 -12.53 -7.79 -15.13
C GLN A 37 -12.43 -6.53 -14.26
N MET A 38 -11.74 -6.60 -13.11
CA MET A 38 -11.48 -5.44 -12.26
C MET A 38 -10.73 -4.34 -13.01
N PHE A 39 -9.66 -4.69 -13.73
CA PHE A 39 -8.90 -3.72 -14.52
C PHE A 39 -9.72 -3.13 -15.66
N ASN A 40 -10.51 -3.94 -16.37
CA ASN A 40 -11.40 -3.43 -17.41
C ASN A 40 -12.41 -2.42 -16.85
N GLN A 41 -12.95 -2.68 -15.66
CA GLN A 41 -13.89 -1.78 -15.01
C GLN A 41 -13.25 -0.48 -14.54
N LEU A 42 -12.00 -0.54 -14.09
CA LEU A 42 -11.21 0.65 -13.76
C LEU A 42 -10.75 1.43 -15.00
N GLY A 43 -11.07 0.97 -16.23
CA GLY A 43 -10.56 1.54 -17.48
C GLY A 43 -9.05 1.39 -17.63
N ALA A 44 -8.47 0.41 -16.94
CA ALA A 44 -7.05 0.33 -16.70
C ALA A 44 -6.26 0.02 -17.97
N HIS A 45 -5.22 0.81 -18.20
CA HIS A 45 -4.30 0.59 -19.31
C HIS A 45 -2.88 1.01 -18.93
N LEU A 46 -1.90 0.56 -19.71
CA LEU A 46 -0.53 1.04 -19.59
C LEU A 46 -0.33 2.10 -20.66
N ASN A 47 0.19 3.27 -20.26
CA ASN A 47 0.52 4.34 -21.20
C ASN A 47 1.79 4.01 -22.02
N SER A 48 2.26 4.94 -22.85
CA SER A 48 3.44 4.75 -23.72
C SER A 48 4.73 4.51 -22.94
N LEU A 49 4.81 4.96 -21.69
CA LEU A 49 5.93 4.69 -20.79
C LEU A 49 5.76 3.33 -20.08
N GLY A 50 4.61 2.69 -20.22
CA GLY A 50 4.30 1.44 -19.55
C GLY A 50 3.83 1.63 -18.11
N ASP A 51 3.45 2.85 -17.72
CA ASP A 51 2.86 3.13 -16.40
C ASP A 51 1.34 2.94 -16.46
N LEU A 52 0.78 2.34 -15.42
CA LEU A 52 -0.62 2.06 -15.21
C LEU A 52 -1.37 3.37 -15.02
N GLU A 53 -2.45 3.52 -15.75
CA GLU A 53 -3.45 4.59 -15.64
C GLU A 53 -4.80 3.96 -15.34
N LEU A 54 -5.49 4.50 -14.33
CA LEU A 54 -6.83 4.10 -13.91
C LEU A 54 -7.76 5.32 -14.08
N PRO A 55 -8.48 5.44 -15.21
CA PRO A 55 -9.40 6.56 -15.45
C PRO A 55 -10.63 6.57 -14.55
N ALA A 56 -11.06 5.40 -14.06
CA ALA A 56 -12.18 5.29 -13.13
C ALA A 56 -11.67 5.10 -11.69
N ASP A 57 -12.42 5.66 -10.75
CA ASP A 57 -12.12 5.59 -9.32
C ASP A 57 -12.63 4.29 -8.68
N PHE A 58 -12.03 3.94 -7.55
CA PHE A 58 -12.61 3.01 -6.59
C PHE A 58 -13.84 3.62 -5.91
N ASP A 59 -14.68 2.77 -5.33
CA ASP A 59 -15.77 3.21 -4.46
C ASP A 59 -15.23 4.14 -3.35
N SER A 60 -15.88 5.28 -3.14
CA SER A 60 -15.42 6.30 -2.17
C SER A 60 -15.49 5.82 -0.72
N ASP A 61 -16.27 4.79 -0.42
CA ASP A 61 -16.45 4.24 0.92
C ASP A 61 -15.53 3.04 1.18
N LEU A 62 -14.71 2.64 0.19
CA LEU A 62 -13.64 1.67 0.40
C LEU A 62 -12.67 2.21 1.45
N ASN A 63 -12.68 1.61 2.64
CA ASN A 63 -11.87 2.03 3.78
C ASN A 63 -10.71 1.05 4.04
N PRO A 64 -9.62 1.46 4.73
CA PRO A 64 -8.45 0.63 5.00
C PRO A 64 -8.69 -0.72 5.70
N ASN A 65 -9.84 -0.94 6.36
CA ASN A 65 -10.21 -2.22 7.00
C ASN A 65 -11.16 -3.07 6.14
N SER A 66 -11.43 -2.66 4.90
CA SER A 66 -12.32 -3.40 4.01
C SER A 66 -11.74 -4.77 3.66
N ILE A 67 -12.60 -5.79 3.71
CA ILE A 67 -12.29 -7.16 3.26
C ILE A 67 -11.94 -7.23 1.76
N PHE A 68 -12.18 -6.15 1.01
CA PHE A 68 -11.73 -6.01 -0.37
C PHE A 68 -10.23 -6.27 -0.49
N PHE A 69 -9.42 -5.72 0.42
CA PHE A 69 -7.97 -5.79 0.34
C PHE A 69 -7.44 -7.21 0.52
N SER A 70 -7.92 -7.94 1.54
CA SER A 70 -7.54 -9.34 1.75
C SER A 70 -8.12 -10.28 0.67
N THR A 71 -9.30 -9.96 0.13
CA THR A 71 -9.86 -10.69 -1.02
C THR A 71 -9.01 -10.49 -2.27
N LEU A 72 -8.64 -9.26 -2.59
CA LEU A 72 -7.75 -8.93 -3.72
C LEU A 72 -6.38 -9.59 -3.56
N ALA A 73 -5.79 -9.51 -2.36
CA ALA A 73 -4.54 -10.17 -2.02
C ALA A 73 -4.61 -11.67 -2.32
N ARG A 74 -5.63 -12.36 -1.82
CA ARG A 74 -5.81 -13.79 -2.08
C ARG A 74 -5.97 -14.12 -3.56
N ILE A 75 -6.72 -13.31 -4.32
CA ILE A 75 -6.84 -13.48 -5.78
C ILE A 75 -5.49 -13.35 -6.47
N VAL A 76 -4.68 -12.33 -6.11
CA VAL A 76 -3.34 -12.14 -6.68
C VAL A 76 -2.41 -13.31 -6.35
N GLN A 77 -2.44 -13.79 -5.10
CA GLN A 77 -1.66 -14.94 -4.66
C GLN A 77 -1.99 -16.21 -5.47
N VAL A 78 -3.28 -16.49 -5.70
CA VAL A 78 -3.73 -17.65 -6.48
C VAL A 78 -3.44 -17.48 -7.98
N ALA A 79 -3.63 -16.28 -8.53
CA ALA A 79 -3.34 -15.99 -9.94
C ALA A 79 -1.85 -16.13 -10.28
N PHE A 80 -0.96 -15.76 -9.35
CA PHE A 80 0.49 -15.69 -9.57
C PHE A 80 1.30 -16.39 -8.46
N PRO A 81 1.18 -17.72 -8.31
CA PRO A 81 1.86 -18.45 -7.23
C PRO A 81 3.38 -18.49 -7.36
N ALA A 82 3.90 -18.27 -8.58
CA ALA A 82 5.34 -18.11 -8.82
C ALA A 82 5.84 -16.68 -8.54
N GLY A 83 4.94 -15.72 -8.28
CA GLY A 83 5.25 -14.30 -8.16
C GLY A 83 4.90 -13.49 -9.40
N LEU A 84 5.05 -12.17 -9.29
CA LEU A 84 4.76 -11.24 -10.39
C LEU A 84 5.93 -11.14 -11.40
N ALA A 85 7.13 -11.57 -11.03
CA ALA A 85 8.30 -11.56 -11.90
C ALA A 85 8.40 -12.76 -12.85
N GLU A 86 7.65 -13.82 -12.60
CA GLU A 86 7.74 -15.12 -13.29
C GLU A 86 6.42 -15.51 -13.96
N GLY A 87 6.49 -16.30 -15.02
CA GLY A 87 5.33 -16.86 -15.73
C GLY A 87 5.28 -16.54 -17.22
N SER A 88 4.15 -16.89 -17.86
CA SER A 88 3.94 -16.77 -19.31
C SER A 88 4.12 -15.34 -19.81
N ILE A 89 4.59 -15.19 -21.06
CA ILE A 89 4.71 -13.91 -21.76
C ILE A 89 3.35 -13.21 -21.89
N GLN A 90 2.28 -13.99 -22.06
CA GLN A 90 0.91 -13.47 -22.22
C GLN A 90 0.42 -12.70 -21.00
N ASP A 91 0.90 -13.09 -19.81
CA ASP A 91 0.53 -12.51 -18.53
C ASP A 91 1.40 -11.30 -18.14
N ILE A 92 2.45 -10.95 -18.90
CA ILE A 92 3.39 -9.87 -18.54
C ILE A 92 2.64 -8.56 -18.29
N LYS A 93 1.69 -8.23 -19.17
CA LYS A 93 0.89 -7.01 -19.04
C LYS A 93 0.07 -7.01 -17.75
N LEU A 94 -0.64 -8.10 -17.47
CA LEU A 94 -1.48 -8.22 -16.27
C LEU A 94 -0.64 -8.17 -14.99
N ARG A 95 0.47 -8.92 -14.91
CA ARG A 95 1.38 -8.88 -13.75
C ARG A 95 1.94 -7.49 -13.50
N LYS A 96 2.25 -6.75 -14.57
CA LYS A 96 2.70 -5.36 -14.49
C LYS A 96 1.63 -4.45 -13.90
N MET A 97 0.42 -4.52 -14.42
CA MET A 97 -0.72 -3.74 -13.90
C MET A 97 -0.99 -4.09 -12.43
N VAL A 98 -0.98 -5.37 -12.06
CA VAL A 98 -1.12 -5.82 -10.66
C VAL A 98 -0.01 -5.26 -9.78
N HIS A 99 1.24 -5.28 -10.23
CA HIS A 99 2.34 -4.71 -9.46
C HIS A 99 2.14 -3.21 -9.20
N GLN A 100 1.83 -2.44 -10.25
CA GLN A 100 1.67 -1.00 -10.15
C GLN A 100 0.36 -0.56 -9.47
N LEU A 101 -0.67 -1.41 -9.44
CA LEU A 101 -1.92 -1.17 -8.71
C LEU A 101 -1.67 -0.85 -7.24
N ARG A 102 -0.62 -1.42 -6.62
CA ARG A 102 -0.27 -1.18 -5.22
C ARG A 102 -0.07 0.30 -4.90
N TYR A 103 0.49 1.08 -5.83
CA TYR A 103 0.68 2.52 -5.63
C TYR A 103 -0.64 3.29 -5.68
N TYR A 104 -1.61 2.83 -6.49
CA TYR A 104 -2.95 3.40 -6.50
C TYR A 104 -3.70 3.09 -5.21
N LEU A 105 -3.60 1.85 -4.69
CA LEU A 105 -4.22 1.48 -3.42
C LEU A 105 -3.62 2.29 -2.25
N ASP A 106 -2.31 2.53 -2.26
CA ASP A 106 -1.61 3.39 -1.30
C ASP A 106 -2.17 4.84 -1.31
N VAL A 107 -2.19 5.48 -2.49
CA VAL A 107 -2.76 6.82 -2.68
C VAL A 107 -4.23 6.87 -2.26
N PHE A 108 -5.00 5.85 -2.63
CA PHE A 108 -6.42 5.78 -2.33
C PHE A 108 -6.67 5.70 -0.82
N ASN A 109 -5.93 4.86 -0.09
CA ASN A 109 -6.03 4.74 1.37
C ASN A 109 -5.66 6.05 2.09
N VAL A 110 -4.61 6.73 1.64
CA VAL A 110 -4.24 8.07 2.14
C VAL A 110 -5.35 9.09 1.86
N SER A 111 -5.90 9.08 0.65
CA SER A 111 -6.95 10.02 0.22
C SER A 111 -8.27 9.77 0.96
N TYR A 112 -8.61 8.52 1.26
CA TYR A 112 -9.75 8.15 2.09
C TYR A 112 -9.67 8.83 3.46
N LEU A 113 -8.53 8.69 4.17
CA LEU A 113 -8.37 9.32 5.49
C LEU A 113 -8.42 10.85 5.42
N ARG A 114 -7.81 11.45 4.40
CA ARG A 114 -7.84 12.91 4.22
C ARG A 114 -9.24 13.45 3.92
N ARG A 115 -10.05 12.70 3.16
CA ARG A 115 -11.45 13.05 2.87
C ARG A 115 -12.32 12.85 4.10
N GLN A 116 -12.21 11.70 4.77
CA GLN A 116 -13.06 11.35 5.92
C GLN A 116 -12.83 12.27 7.12
N TYR A 117 -11.58 12.72 7.30
CA TYR A 117 -11.17 13.62 8.39
C TYR A 117 -10.62 14.92 7.81
N SER A 118 -11.44 15.61 7.00
CA SER A 118 -11.05 16.80 6.25
C SER A 118 -10.76 18.02 7.13
N ASP A 119 -11.39 18.08 8.31
CA ASP A 119 -11.25 19.13 9.32
C ASP A 119 -9.98 18.99 10.17
N VAL A 120 -9.32 17.84 10.09
CA VAL A 120 -8.13 17.52 10.88
C VAL A 120 -6.88 17.90 10.08
N GLU A 121 -6.01 18.74 10.60
CA GLU A 121 -4.85 19.24 9.83
C GLU A 121 -3.78 18.16 9.54
N ASN A 122 -3.49 17.30 10.53
CA ASN A 122 -2.35 16.38 10.51
C ASN A 122 -2.76 14.92 10.21
N ASP A 123 -2.08 14.28 9.24
CA ASP A 123 -2.29 12.89 8.84
C ASP A 123 -2.17 11.88 10.00
N ARG A 124 -1.23 12.08 10.94
CA ARG A 124 -1.15 11.24 12.16
C ARG A 124 -2.45 11.27 12.95
N GLN A 125 -3.03 12.46 13.09
CA GLN A 125 -4.29 12.62 13.82
C GLN A 125 -5.45 11.99 13.06
N ARG A 126 -5.47 12.10 11.72
CA ARG A 126 -6.46 11.40 10.87
C ARG A 126 -6.41 9.89 11.09
N LEU A 127 -5.21 9.31 11.08
CA LEU A 127 -5.02 7.87 11.33
C LEU A 127 -5.45 7.47 12.75
N ILE A 128 -5.17 8.30 13.76
CA ILE A 128 -5.64 8.06 15.14
C ILE A 128 -7.17 8.06 15.18
N LEU A 129 -7.84 9.05 14.58
CA LEU A 129 -9.30 9.10 14.58
C LEU A 129 -9.92 7.91 13.86
N TYR A 130 -9.29 7.45 12.77
CA TYR A 130 -9.69 6.22 12.11
C TYR A 130 -9.54 4.99 13.01
N ASP A 131 -8.44 4.85 13.76
CA ASP A 131 -8.31 3.80 14.77
C ASP A 131 -9.45 3.86 15.82
N LEU A 132 -9.84 5.06 16.24
CA LEU A 132 -10.94 5.23 17.19
C LEU A 132 -12.29 4.79 16.60
N ASP A 133 -12.56 5.13 15.34
CA ASP A 133 -13.76 4.71 14.64
C ASP A 133 -13.77 3.19 14.42
N CYS A 134 -12.61 2.59 14.10
CA CYS A 134 -12.45 1.14 14.03
C CYS A 134 -12.78 0.48 15.38
N TYR A 135 -12.24 1.03 16.48
CA TYR A 135 -12.53 0.53 17.83
C TYR A 135 -14.03 0.59 18.17
N GLN A 136 -14.72 1.69 17.84
CA GLN A 136 -16.16 1.84 18.06
C GLN A 136 -16.97 0.84 17.23
N ASN A 137 -16.55 0.58 15.99
CA ASN A 137 -17.18 -0.37 15.08
C ASN A 137 -16.73 -1.83 15.27
N ARG A 138 -15.96 -2.13 16.34
CA ARG A 138 -15.40 -3.47 16.62
C ARG A 138 -14.52 -4.02 15.49
N GLN A 139 -13.87 -3.14 14.73
CA GLN A 139 -12.87 -3.45 13.72
C GLN A 139 -11.46 -3.36 14.29
N GLN A 140 -10.49 -3.93 13.58
CA GLN A 140 -9.09 -3.91 14.00
C GLN A 140 -8.51 -2.49 13.87
N MET A 141 -7.91 -2.00 14.95
CA MET A 141 -7.07 -0.80 14.92
C MET A 141 -5.70 -1.12 14.31
N SER A 142 -5.00 -0.10 13.81
CA SER A 142 -3.63 -0.26 13.35
C SER A 142 -2.73 -0.82 14.45
N HIS A 143 -1.78 -1.66 14.05
CA HIS A 143 -0.66 -2.10 14.88
C HIS A 143 0.66 -1.56 14.35
N SER A 144 1.64 -1.45 15.26
CA SER A 144 3.00 -1.04 14.93
C SER A 144 3.74 -2.19 14.26
N GLU A 145 4.43 -1.89 13.17
CA GLU A 145 5.36 -2.82 12.51
C GLU A 145 6.72 -2.13 12.29
N PRO A 146 7.84 -2.89 12.19
CA PRO A 146 9.15 -2.31 11.96
C PRO A 146 9.22 -1.48 10.67
N ALA A 147 9.58 -0.20 10.79
CA ALA A 147 9.70 0.74 9.68
C ALA A 147 11.13 0.82 9.11
N ARG A 148 12.07 0.03 9.63
CA ARG A 148 13.50 0.02 9.22
C ARG A 148 13.72 0.00 7.70
N LEU A 149 12.89 -0.73 6.96
CA LEU A 149 13.01 -0.80 5.49
C LEU A 149 12.59 0.50 4.78
N HIS A 150 11.84 1.37 5.47
CA HIS A 150 11.40 2.70 5.02
C HIS A 150 12.26 3.83 5.60
N ASN A 151 13.36 3.51 6.30
CA ASN A 151 14.29 4.46 6.92
C ASN A 151 15.66 4.41 6.25
N LYS A 152 15.68 4.54 4.91
CA LYS A 152 16.88 4.37 4.10
C LYS A 152 17.92 5.47 4.37
N LEU A 153 19.19 5.06 4.36
CA LEU A 153 20.34 5.94 4.43
C LEU A 153 21.05 5.95 3.09
N ASP A 154 21.57 7.11 2.70
CA ASP A 154 22.48 7.24 1.57
C ASP A 154 23.77 6.46 1.84
N ARG A 155 24.25 5.70 0.85
CA ARG A 155 25.45 4.86 1.03
C ARG A 155 26.73 5.65 1.17
N GLN A 156 26.86 6.80 0.53
CA GLN A 156 28.08 7.61 0.55
C GLN A 156 28.06 8.57 1.74
N LEU A 157 26.98 9.32 1.90
CA LEU A 157 26.82 10.35 2.92
C LEU A 157 26.46 9.79 4.29
N LYS A 158 25.93 8.55 4.36
CA LYS A 158 25.49 7.90 5.61
C LYS A 158 24.39 8.66 6.36
N ILE A 159 23.66 9.54 5.66
CA ILE A 159 22.54 10.32 6.20
C ILE A 159 21.20 9.76 5.70
N PRO A 160 20.08 10.00 6.41
CA PRO A 160 18.74 9.66 5.95
C PRO A 160 18.41 10.28 4.60
N VAL A 161 17.77 9.50 3.70
CA VAL A 161 17.30 10.00 2.39
C VAL A 161 15.97 10.77 2.48
N MET A 162 15.30 10.66 3.62
CA MET A 162 14.17 11.48 4.02
C MET A 162 14.48 12.08 5.37
N ASP A 163 13.92 13.25 5.65
CA ASP A 163 14.12 13.90 6.94
C ASP A 163 13.53 13.05 8.09
N GLY A 164 14.40 12.69 9.03
CA GLY A 164 14.05 11.97 10.26
C GLY A 164 13.80 10.47 10.09
N TRP A 165 12.95 9.95 10.98
CA TRP A 165 12.62 8.53 11.07
C TRP A 165 11.12 8.34 10.88
N ASN A 166 10.78 7.45 9.98
CA ASN A 166 9.43 7.03 9.68
C ASN A 166 8.98 5.95 10.67
N ILE A 167 7.67 5.92 10.94
CA ILE A 167 6.99 4.79 11.60
C ILE A 167 6.01 4.13 10.64
N LYS A 168 5.73 2.84 10.87
CA LYS A 168 4.79 2.05 10.06
C LYS A 168 3.63 1.58 10.93
N ARG A 169 2.42 1.76 10.40
CA ARG A 169 1.15 1.31 10.98
C ARG A 169 0.43 0.43 9.98
N VAL A 170 -0.13 -0.70 10.41
CA VAL A 170 -0.65 -1.72 9.50
C VAL A 170 -2.05 -2.19 9.90
N TYR A 171 -2.90 -2.43 8.89
CA TYR A 171 -4.20 -3.10 8.97
C TYR A 171 -4.14 -4.40 8.17
N ASP A 172 -4.45 -5.51 8.84
CA ASP A 172 -4.55 -6.86 8.24
C ASP A 172 -3.37 -7.26 7.32
N PHE A 173 -2.15 -6.80 7.63
CA PHE A 173 -0.93 -6.95 6.83
C PHE A 173 -0.94 -6.32 5.41
N HIS A 174 -2.11 -6.13 4.81
CA HIS A 174 -2.28 -5.67 3.44
C HIS A 174 -2.20 -4.16 3.29
N VAL A 175 -2.74 -3.38 4.23
CA VAL A 175 -2.73 -1.91 4.16
C VAL A 175 -1.77 -1.37 5.19
N GLU A 176 -0.74 -0.68 4.72
CA GLU A 176 0.25 -0.01 5.54
C GLU A 176 0.10 1.51 5.42
N PHE A 177 0.49 2.22 6.47
CA PHE A 177 0.68 3.66 6.46
C PHE A 177 2.08 3.95 6.99
N ILE A 178 2.86 4.66 6.18
CA ILE A 178 4.17 5.18 6.60
C ILE A 178 3.98 6.64 6.99
N LEU A 179 4.30 6.97 8.23
CA LEU A 179 4.28 8.34 8.73
C LEU A 179 5.71 8.85 8.85
N ASP A 180 5.98 10.04 8.32
CA ASP A 180 7.26 10.72 8.53
C ASP A 180 7.40 11.25 9.97
N ARG A 181 8.57 11.82 10.28
CA ARG A 181 8.86 12.43 11.59
C ARG A 181 7.87 13.54 12.01
N HIS A 182 7.16 14.15 11.05
CA HIS A 182 6.18 15.20 11.28
C HIS A 182 4.75 14.63 11.40
N GLY A 183 4.59 13.34 11.15
CA GLY A 183 3.30 12.65 11.14
C GLY A 183 2.56 12.78 9.81
N ARG A 184 3.24 13.10 8.70
CA ARG A 184 2.64 13.16 7.36
C ARG A 184 2.72 11.79 6.69
N PHE A 185 1.72 11.43 5.88
CA PHE A 185 1.79 10.20 5.09
C PHE A 185 2.91 10.28 4.06
N VAL A 186 3.69 9.21 3.95
CA VAL A 186 4.68 8.98 2.90
C VAL A 186 4.08 8.04 1.87
N TYR A 187 3.80 8.56 0.68
CA TYR A 187 3.21 7.81 -0.44
C TYR A 187 3.79 8.30 -1.78
N LEU A 188 3.52 7.55 -2.85
CA LEU A 188 3.88 7.93 -4.22
C LEU A 188 2.74 8.77 -4.82
N ASP A 189 2.89 10.09 -4.89
CA ASP A 189 2.00 10.96 -5.69
C ASP A 189 2.10 10.62 -7.19
N LEU A 190 1.06 9.96 -7.71
CA LEU A 190 1.00 9.48 -9.09
C LEU A 190 0.86 10.60 -10.12
N GLN A 191 0.52 11.83 -9.71
CA GLN A 191 0.40 13.00 -10.60
C GLN A 191 1.70 13.80 -10.68
N GLN A 192 2.60 13.67 -9.70
CA GLN A 192 3.84 14.45 -9.60
C GLN A 192 5.11 13.60 -9.57
N LEU A 193 5.12 12.48 -10.30
CA LEU A 193 6.22 11.50 -10.28
C LEU A 193 7.60 12.12 -10.58
N GLY A 194 7.67 13.16 -11.43
CA GLY A 194 8.92 13.86 -11.77
C GLY A 194 9.44 14.86 -10.72
N LYS A 195 8.67 15.15 -9.66
CA LYS A 195 9.03 16.14 -8.62
C LYS A 195 9.33 15.51 -7.26
N GLN A 196 9.24 14.19 -7.15
CA GLN A 196 9.39 13.50 -5.89
C GLN A 196 10.84 13.34 -5.47
N LEU A 197 11.05 13.37 -4.16
CA LEU A 197 12.34 13.04 -3.59
C LEU A 197 12.60 11.54 -3.75
N PRO A 198 13.85 11.11 -4.02
CA PRO A 198 14.21 9.69 -4.09
C PRO A 198 13.73 8.88 -2.89
N GLY A 199 13.73 9.50 -1.70
CA GLY A 199 13.21 8.89 -0.49
C GLY A 199 11.73 8.52 -0.55
N GLN A 200 10.89 9.32 -1.20
CA GLN A 200 9.47 8.99 -1.41
C GLN A 200 9.35 7.76 -2.31
N ILE A 201 10.05 7.73 -3.44
CA ILE A 201 10.05 6.59 -4.38
C ILE A 201 10.56 5.29 -3.73
N ILE A 202 11.56 5.37 -2.86
CA ILE A 202 12.14 4.18 -2.23
C ILE A 202 11.28 3.67 -1.06
N ASN A 203 10.72 4.58 -0.26
CA ASN A 203 10.03 4.26 0.98
C ASN A 203 8.50 4.11 0.83
N CYS A 204 7.93 4.51 -0.32
CA CYS A 204 6.52 4.25 -0.67
C CYS A 204 6.30 2.80 -1.14
N SER A 205 5.03 2.41 -1.31
CA SER A 205 4.50 1.06 -1.52
C SER A 205 4.05 0.43 -0.23
N SER A 206 2.88 0.88 0.18
CA SER A 206 2.26 0.52 1.45
C SER A 206 1.07 -0.44 1.28
N PHE A 207 1.04 -1.20 0.18
CA PHE A 207 0.10 -2.31 0.02
C PHE A 207 0.83 -3.63 -0.15
N ASN A 208 0.41 -4.69 0.54
CA ASN A 208 1.01 -6.03 0.43
C ASN A 208 0.00 -7.05 -0.10
N TYR A 209 0.39 -7.81 -1.12
CA TYR A 209 -0.41 -8.94 -1.60
C TYR A 209 -0.18 -10.22 -0.79
N ALA A 210 0.98 -10.40 -0.15
CA ALA A 210 1.19 -11.53 0.74
C ALA A 210 0.50 -11.35 2.10
N ASP A 211 0.36 -12.43 2.86
CA ASP A 211 -0.28 -12.40 4.20
C ASP A 211 0.75 -12.26 5.35
N ARG A 212 2.04 -12.38 5.04
CA ARG A 212 3.13 -12.35 6.02
C ARG A 212 4.50 -12.10 5.35
N ASN A 213 5.50 -11.77 6.17
CA ASN A 213 6.88 -11.53 5.73
C ASN A 213 7.63 -12.83 5.37
N ASP A 214 7.26 -13.48 4.26
CA ASP A 214 7.86 -14.72 3.78
C ASP A 214 8.34 -14.64 2.31
N ASP A 215 8.63 -15.78 1.69
CA ASP A 215 9.06 -15.83 0.29
C ASP A 215 7.97 -15.41 -0.70
N GLN A 216 6.69 -15.52 -0.32
CA GLN A 216 5.58 -15.05 -1.14
C GLN A 216 5.55 -13.52 -1.16
N HIS A 217 5.78 -12.87 -0.02
CA HIS A 217 5.96 -11.41 0.05
C HIS A 217 7.10 -10.94 -0.84
N LYS A 218 8.24 -11.66 -0.82
CA LYS A 218 9.34 -11.35 -1.75
C LYS A 218 8.91 -11.43 -3.21
N LYS A 219 8.16 -12.47 -3.58
CA LYS A 219 7.73 -12.75 -4.97
C LYS A 219 6.64 -11.81 -5.50
N LEU A 220 5.74 -11.34 -4.64
CA LEU A 220 4.60 -10.50 -5.03
C LEU A 220 4.86 -9.01 -4.81
N ASP A 221 5.58 -8.67 -3.73
CA ASP A 221 5.63 -7.31 -3.22
C ASP A 221 7.02 -6.66 -3.37
N ILE A 222 8.11 -7.44 -3.41
CA ILE A 222 9.47 -6.90 -3.43
C ILE A 222 10.13 -7.08 -4.81
N HIS A 223 10.11 -8.30 -5.32
CA HIS A 223 10.81 -8.70 -6.54
C HIS A 223 9.81 -8.76 -7.70
N TYR A 224 9.42 -7.58 -8.18
CA TYR A 224 9.00 -7.47 -9.58
C TYR A 224 10.24 -7.24 -10.44
N ASN A 225 10.29 -7.82 -11.64
CA ASN A 225 11.52 -8.07 -12.41
C ASN A 225 12.24 -6.76 -12.83
N ALA A 226 13.00 -6.18 -11.90
CA ALA A 226 13.55 -4.82 -11.98
C ALA A 226 14.59 -4.64 -13.10
N ARG A 227 15.30 -5.71 -13.47
CA ARG A 227 16.39 -5.68 -14.46
C ARG A 227 15.91 -5.54 -15.91
N LYS A 228 14.62 -5.79 -16.19
CA LYS A 228 14.04 -5.68 -17.55
C LYS A 228 13.09 -4.50 -17.72
N SER A 229 12.81 -3.76 -16.64
CA SER A 229 11.96 -2.57 -16.71
C SER A 229 12.83 -1.36 -17.07
N PRO A 230 12.55 -0.63 -18.17
CA PRO A 230 13.27 0.58 -18.50
C PRO A 230 13.32 1.57 -17.34
N LEU A 231 14.45 2.26 -17.16
CA LEU A 231 14.61 3.29 -16.12
C LEU A 231 13.65 4.49 -16.31
N SER A 232 13.07 4.64 -17.50
CA SER A 232 12.09 5.68 -17.83
C SER A 232 10.70 5.45 -17.24
N GLN A 233 10.45 4.29 -16.61
CA GLN A 233 9.17 3.94 -16.01
C GLN A 233 9.12 4.43 -14.58
N SER A 234 8.17 5.31 -14.29
CA SER A 234 8.15 6.05 -13.04
C SER A 234 7.54 5.27 -11.87
N LYS A 235 6.64 4.32 -12.17
CA LYS A 235 5.97 3.47 -11.18
C LYS A 235 6.62 2.10 -11.01
N ASP A 236 7.64 1.75 -11.81
CA ASP A 236 8.24 0.42 -11.78
C ASP A 236 9.46 0.30 -10.85
N PRO A 237 9.79 -0.94 -10.43
CA PRO A 237 10.98 -1.22 -9.65
C PRO A 237 12.29 -0.84 -10.31
N GLY A 238 12.34 -0.54 -11.62
CA GLY A 238 13.58 -0.13 -12.28
C GLY A 238 14.15 1.14 -11.64
N LEU A 239 13.34 2.19 -11.54
CA LEU A 239 13.70 3.45 -10.90
C LEU A 239 13.95 3.26 -9.39
N ARG A 240 13.05 2.54 -8.70
CA ARG A 240 13.19 2.22 -7.28
C ARG A 240 14.45 1.39 -6.99
N SER A 241 14.82 0.46 -7.87
CA SER A 241 16.02 -0.37 -7.77
C SER A 241 17.28 0.47 -8.01
N SER A 242 17.22 1.42 -8.96
CA SER A 242 18.30 2.38 -9.20
C SER A 242 18.56 3.24 -7.96
N PHE A 243 17.53 3.77 -7.31
CA PHE A 243 17.72 4.50 -6.06
C PHE A 243 18.11 3.59 -4.87
N ASN A 244 17.58 2.36 -4.82
CA ASN A 244 17.98 1.40 -3.78
C ASN A 244 19.45 0.96 -3.90
N SER A 245 20.06 0.97 -5.09
CA SER A 245 21.48 0.60 -5.24
C SER A 245 22.40 1.61 -4.53
N HIS A 246 21.97 2.86 -4.41
CA HIS A 246 22.68 3.95 -3.73
C HIS A 246 22.30 4.11 -2.25
N THR A 247 21.39 3.28 -1.73
CA THR A 247 20.91 3.38 -0.35
C THR A 247 20.99 2.06 0.39
N TYR A 248 20.94 2.11 1.72
CA TYR A 248 20.86 0.92 2.55
C TYR A 248 19.93 1.16 3.74
N SER A 249 19.30 0.08 4.21
CA SER A 249 18.52 0.13 5.43
C SER A 249 19.45 0.01 6.65
N PRO A 250 19.16 0.71 7.74
CA PRO A 250 19.91 0.63 8.98
C PRO A 250 20.03 -0.81 9.49
N LYS A 251 21.09 -1.10 10.26
CA LYS A 251 21.27 -2.41 10.89
C LYS A 251 20.11 -2.67 11.87
N LYS A 252 19.63 -3.92 11.91
CA LYS A 252 18.53 -4.34 12.78
C LYS A 252 18.85 -4.09 14.26
N ASP A 253 20.11 -4.28 14.65
CA ASP A 253 20.54 -4.21 16.06
C ASP A 253 21.11 -2.83 16.43
N ASN A 254 20.84 -1.80 15.63
CA ASN A 254 21.25 -0.44 15.98
C ASN A 254 20.33 0.11 17.08
N LEU A 255 20.82 0.08 18.32
CA LEU A 255 20.06 0.50 19.50
C LEU A 255 19.48 1.91 19.39
N ALA A 256 20.25 2.88 18.87
CA ALA A 256 19.79 4.27 18.74
C ALA A 256 18.58 4.39 17.82
N ASN A 257 18.58 3.67 16.69
CA ASN A 257 17.47 3.67 15.75
C ASN A 257 16.25 2.94 16.32
N THR A 258 16.46 1.82 17.01
CA THR A 258 15.39 1.10 17.70
C THR A 258 14.73 1.98 18.77
N ILE A 259 15.51 2.71 19.57
CA ILE A 259 14.98 3.64 20.58
C ILE A 259 14.16 4.76 19.92
N ARG A 260 14.66 5.36 18.82
CA ARG A 260 13.93 6.40 18.08
C ARG A 260 12.58 5.91 17.56
N GLU A 261 12.56 4.73 16.94
CA GLU A 261 11.34 4.13 16.41
C GLU A 261 10.34 3.81 17.52
N ILE A 262 10.79 3.21 18.63
CA ILE A 262 9.96 2.95 19.82
C ILE A 262 9.38 4.25 20.35
N TRP A 263 10.17 5.32 20.44
CA TRP A 263 9.71 6.60 20.94
C TRP A 263 8.57 7.17 20.09
N PHE A 264 8.71 7.18 18.76
CA PHE A 264 7.66 7.65 17.87
C PHE A 264 6.40 6.77 17.90
N GLN A 265 6.55 5.45 17.99
CA GLN A 265 5.40 4.53 18.13
C GLN A 265 4.68 4.75 19.47
N LEU A 266 5.42 4.96 20.57
CA LEU A 266 4.84 5.28 21.88
C LEU A 266 4.11 6.62 21.85
N GLN A 267 4.65 7.65 21.20
CA GLN A 267 3.94 8.92 21.02
C GLN A 267 2.61 8.73 20.30
N PHE A 268 2.60 7.97 19.20
CA PHE A 268 1.37 7.64 18.47
C PHE A 268 0.34 6.97 19.41
N ASP A 269 0.77 5.95 20.14
CA ASP A 269 -0.12 5.17 21.02
C ASP A 269 -0.62 5.98 22.23
N LEU A 270 0.21 6.86 22.80
CA LEU A 270 -0.20 7.77 23.87
C LEU A 270 -1.24 8.77 23.38
N CYS A 271 -1.03 9.39 22.21
CA CYS A 271 -2.02 10.27 21.59
C CYS A 271 -3.33 9.52 21.32
N ARG A 272 -3.27 8.30 20.77
CA ARG A 272 -4.44 7.46 20.52
C ARG A 272 -5.22 7.15 21.79
N ARG A 273 -4.54 6.79 22.88
CA ARG A 273 -5.17 6.54 24.19
C ARG A 273 -5.81 7.79 24.77
N TRP A 274 -5.14 8.93 24.66
CA TRP A 274 -5.68 10.21 25.13
C TRP A 274 -6.97 10.60 24.39
N GLU A 275 -7.00 10.43 23.06
CA GLU A 275 -8.21 10.69 22.27
C GLU A 275 -9.35 9.71 22.60
N LEU A 276 -9.05 8.43 22.84
CA LEU A 276 -10.04 7.46 23.32
C LEU A 276 -10.66 7.89 24.65
N LEU A 277 -9.85 8.37 25.59
CA LEU A 277 -10.33 8.88 26.88
C LEU A 277 -11.22 10.11 26.70
N LYS A 278 -10.84 11.07 25.84
CA LYS A 278 -11.68 12.24 25.54
C LYS A 278 -13.05 11.83 24.99
N ARG A 279 -13.12 10.86 24.08
CA ARG A 279 -14.42 10.39 23.54
C ARG A 279 -15.28 9.73 24.61
N ARG A 280 -14.68 8.99 25.54
CA ARG A 280 -15.40 8.35 26.67
C ARG A 280 -15.95 9.35 27.68
N ILE A 281 -15.31 10.50 27.86
CA ILE A 281 -15.79 11.54 28.78
C ILE A 281 -16.95 12.36 28.17
N LYS A 282 -17.03 12.42 26.83
CA LYS A 282 -18.07 13.17 26.10
C LYS A 282 -19.36 12.38 25.85
N ASN A 283 -19.32 11.06 25.99
CA ASN A 283 -20.46 10.15 25.82
C ASN A 283 -20.98 9.69 27.18
#